data_AF-A0A498DZ40-F1
#
_entry.id   AF-A0A498DZ40-F1
#
_cell.length_a   1.000
_cell.length_b   1.000
_cell.length_c   1.000
_cell.angle_alpha   90.00
_cell.angle_beta   90.00
_cell.angle_gamma   90.00
#
_symmetry.space_group_name_H-M   'P 1'
#
loop_
_entity.id
_entity.type
_entity.pdbx_description
1 polymer ?
#
loop_
_entity_poly.entity_id
_entity_poly.type
_entity_poly.pdbx_seq_one_letter_code
_entity_poly.pdbx_strand_id
1 'polypeptide(L)' 'QQFSTSDIHRLYERLAEKEGSDPLSHDRVYRLLKEQSLLGITESYHTGGGASKGAFLQHRLMKDPEIVIEALDSGEKRN' A
#
# COMPACT_ATOMS: atom_id res chain seq x y z
N GLN A 1 10.36 3.12 6.80
CA GLN A 1 9.13 3.29 7.63
C GLN A 1 8.19 2.12 7.37
N GLN A 2 7.29 1.81 8.30
CA GLN A 2 6.39 0.66 8.25
C GLN A 2 4.96 1.14 8.54
N PHE A 3 3.97 0.65 7.79
CA PHE A 3 2.58 1.11 7.90
C PHE A 3 1.61 -0.07 7.91
N SER A 4 0.53 0.00 8.68
CA SER A 4 -0.50 -1.04 8.61
C SER A 4 -1.33 -0.93 7.33
N THR A 5 -2.01 -2.01 6.94
CA THR A 5 -2.99 -1.95 5.83
C THR A 5 -4.01 -0.83 6.05
N SER A 6 -4.47 -0.65 7.29
CA SER A 6 -5.47 0.35 7.63
C SER A 6 -4.94 1.78 7.56
N ASP A 7 -3.68 2.02 7.95
CA ASP A 7 -3.04 3.33 7.79
C ASP A 7 -2.90 3.72 6.32
N ILE A 8 -2.47 2.76 5.49
CA ILE A 8 -2.35 2.95 4.04
C ILE A 8 -3.73 3.21 3.42
N HIS A 9 -4.73 2.41 3.78
CA HIS A 9 -6.09 2.54 3.24
C HIS A 9 -6.72 3.89 3.60
N ARG A 10 -6.60 4.33 4.87
CA ARG A 10 -7.09 5.66 5.30
C ARG A 10 -6.39 6.80 4.57
N LEU A 11 -5.09 6.70 4.31
CA LEU A 11 -4.39 7.71 3.52
C LEU A 11 -4.88 7.71 2.07
N TYR A 12 -5.04 6.52 1.48
CA TYR A 12 -5.56 6.34 0.13
C TYR A 12 -6.97 6.91 -0.04
N GLU A 13 -7.89 6.66 0.91
CA GLU A 13 -9.26 7.21 0.88
C GLU A 13 -9.24 8.74 0.76
N ARG A 14 -8.43 9.40 1.60
CA ARG A 14 -8.28 10.87 1.55
C ARG A 14 -7.72 11.38 0.22
N LEU A 15 -6.85 10.61 -0.42
CA LEU A 15 -6.30 10.97 -1.73
C LEU A 15 -7.36 10.77 -2.83
N ALA A 16 -8.08 9.65 -2.83
CA ALA A 16 -9.14 9.39 -3.79
C ALA A 16 -10.25 10.46 -3.72
N GLU A 17 -10.69 10.81 -2.51
CA GLU A 17 -11.67 11.89 -2.28
C GLU A 17 -11.17 13.25 -2.80
N LYS A 18 -9.90 13.59 -2.54
CA LYS A 18 -9.29 14.84 -3.01
C LYS A 18 -9.27 14.93 -4.54
N GLU A 19 -9.03 13.80 -5.22
CA GLU A 19 -9.04 13.70 -6.68
C GLU A 19 -10.45 13.46 -7.27
N GLY A 20 -11.51 13.53 -6.44
CA GLY A 20 -12.90 13.35 -6.88
C GLY A 20 -13.25 11.94 -7.36
N SER A 21 -12.49 10.94 -6.91
CA SER A 21 -12.67 9.53 -7.25
C SER A 21 -13.33 8.73 -6.13
N ASP A 22 -14.12 7.73 -6.47
CA ASP A 22 -14.66 6.78 -5.50
C ASP A 22 -13.54 5.86 -4.97
N PRO A 23 -13.30 5.82 -3.64
CA PRO A 23 -12.23 5.02 -3.08
C PRO A 23 -12.52 3.52 -3.21
N LEU A 24 -11.48 2.75 -3.55
CA LEU A 24 -11.50 1.30 -3.44
C LEU A 24 -11.69 0.84 -1.98
N SER A 25 -12.34 -0.32 -1.82
CA SER A 25 -12.54 -0.94 -0.51
C SER A 25 -11.22 -1.36 0.14
N HIS A 26 -11.23 -1.48 1.47
CA HIS A 26 -10.09 -1.97 2.26
C HIS A 26 -9.57 -3.32 1.75
N ASP A 27 -10.47 -4.26 1.39
CA ASP A 27 -10.09 -5.56 0.84
C ASP A 27 -9.40 -5.44 -0.53
N ARG A 28 -9.85 -4.52 -1.40
CA ARG A 28 -9.20 -4.31 -2.68
C ARG A 28 -7.80 -3.72 -2.50
N VAL A 29 -7.64 -2.74 -1.61
CA VAL A 29 -6.34 -2.15 -1.27
C VAL A 29 -5.41 -3.20 -0.66
N TYR A 30 -5.92 -4.08 0.21
CA TYR A 30 -5.16 -5.21 0.74
C TYR A 30 -4.65 -6.14 -0.38
N ARG A 31 -5.51 -6.51 -1.34
CA ARG A 31 -5.11 -7.35 -2.48
C ARG A 31 -4.03 -6.68 -3.35
N LEU A 32 -4.16 -5.38 -3.61
CA LEU A 32 -3.13 -4.62 -4.32
C LEU A 32 -1.80 -4.64 -3.56
N LEU A 33 -1.79 -4.42 -2.24
CA LEU A 33 -0.57 -4.49 -1.43
C LEU A 33 0.08 -5.88 -1.49
N LYS A 34 -0.72 -6.96 -1.53
CA LYS A 34 -0.22 -8.33 -1.70
C LYS A 34 0.39 -8.54 -3.09
N GLU A 35 -0.25 -8.03 -4.15
CA GLU A 35 0.28 -8.07 -5.51
C GLU A 35 1.63 -7.33 -5.60
N GLN A 36 1.73 -6.13 -5.01
CA GLN A 36 2.99 -5.36 -4.95
C GLN A 36 4.09 -6.07 -4.15
N SER A 37 3.72 -6.78 -3.09
CA SER A 37 4.66 -7.57 -2.30
C SER A 37 5.18 -8.78 -3.09
N LEU A 38 4.32 -9.42 -3.87
CA LEU A 38 4.73 -10.51 -4.79
C LEU A 38 5.73 -10.01 -5.84
N LEU A 39 5.57 -8.78 -6.32
CA LEU A 39 6.49 -8.14 -7.28
C LEU A 39 7.78 -7.61 -6.63
N GLY A 40 7.91 -7.71 -5.30
CA GLY A 40 9.09 -7.22 -4.57
C GLY A 40 9.21 -5.70 -4.53
N ILE A 41 8.11 -4.97 -4.78
CA ILE A 41 8.06 -3.51 -4.66
C ILE A 41 7.89 -3.13 -3.20
N THR A 42 7.04 -3.88 -2.49
CA THR A 42 6.86 -3.81 -1.04
C THR A 42 7.21 -5.14 -0.38
N GLU A 43 7.34 -5.14 0.95
CA GLU A 43 7.25 -6.35 1.75
C GLU A 43 6.14 -6.20 2.79
N SER A 44 5.48 -7.31 3.10
CA SER A 44 4.44 -7.38 4.14
C SER A 44 4.81 -8.44 5.18
N TYR A 45 4.74 -8.09 6.45
CA TYR A 45 4.96 -9.02 7.58
C TYR A 45 3.74 -9.05 8.48
N HIS A 46 3.40 -10.26 8.93
CA HIS A 46 2.40 -10.46 9.97
C HIS A 46 3.01 -10.05 11.31
N THR A 47 2.39 -9.10 11.98
CA THR A 47 2.71 -8.80 13.37
C THR A 47 2.03 -9.83 14.25
N GLY A 48 2.81 -10.50 15.10
CA GLY A 48 2.29 -11.29 16.20
C GLY A 48 1.70 -10.34 17.24
N GLY A 49 0.45 -9.96 17.07
CA GLY A 49 -0.27 -9.20 18.08
C GLY A 49 -0.42 -10.07 19.31
N GLY A 50 0.37 -9.79 20.35
CA GLY A 50 0.18 -10.38 21.67
C GLY A 50 -1.27 -10.20 22.16
N ALA A 51 -1.59 -10.79 23.32
CA ALA A 51 -2.94 -11.04 23.85
C ALA A 51 -3.96 -9.87 23.80
N SER A 52 -3.54 -8.62 23.54
CA SER A 52 -4.38 -7.42 23.53
C SER A 52 -4.42 -6.62 22.23
N LYS A 53 -3.59 -6.89 21.21
CA LYS A 53 -3.49 -6.01 20.01
C LYS A 53 -3.98 -6.60 18.68
N GLY A 54 -4.20 -7.91 18.61
CA GLY A 54 -4.63 -8.58 17.39
C GLY A 54 -3.53 -8.61 16.31
N ALA A 55 -3.56 -9.62 15.44
CA ALA A 55 -2.61 -9.72 14.35
C ALA A 55 -2.99 -8.73 13.22
N PHE A 56 -2.00 -8.00 12.71
CA PHE A 56 -2.19 -7.14 11.54
C PHE A 56 -0.98 -7.24 10.61
N LEU A 57 -1.14 -6.76 9.39
CA LEU A 57 -0.05 -6.67 8.43
C LEU A 57 0.61 -5.31 8.53
N GLN A 58 1.93 -5.31 8.51
CA GLN A 58 2.73 -4.12 8.29
C GLN A 58 3.45 -4.21 6.96
N HIS A 59 3.52 -3.09 6.26
CA HIS A 59 4.03 -2.95 4.91
C HIS A 59 5.16 -1.94 4.89
N ARG A 60 6.17 -2.20 4.05
CA ARG A 60 7.17 -1.18 3.73
C ARG A 60 7.63 -1.27 2.29
N LEU A 61 8.09 -0.14 1.77
CA LEU A 61 8.70 -0.05 0.46
C LEU A 61 10.09 -0.72 0.48
N MET A 62 10.36 -1.52 -0.53
CA MET A 62 11.64 -2.22 -0.72
C MET A 62 12.53 -1.56 -1.77
N LYS A 63 11.93 -0.75 -2.65
CA LYS A 63 12.63 0.05 -3.65
C LYS A 63 12.84 1.47 -3.12
N ASP A 64 13.78 2.18 -3.72
CA ASP A 64 13.95 3.61 -3.47
C ASP A 64 12.66 4.35 -3.88
N PRO A 65 12.08 5.22 -3.03
CA PRO A 65 10.91 6.01 -3.38
C PRO A 65 11.05 6.78 -4.70
N GLU A 66 12.24 7.33 -4.99
CA GLU A 66 12.46 8.10 -6.22
C GLU A 66 12.33 7.21 -7.47
N ILE A 67 12.88 5.99 -7.41
CA ILE A 67 12.77 4.99 -8.48
C ILE A 67 11.31 4.56 -8.69
N VAL A 68 10.54 4.43 -7.61
CA VAL A 68 9.12 4.05 -7.71
C VAL A 68 8.30 5.16 -8.36
N ILE A 69 8.57 6.43 -8.03
CA ILE A 69 7.91 7.59 -8.64
C ILE A 69 8.25 7.67 -10.13
N GLU A 70 9.52 7.55 -10.50
CA GLU A 70 9.95 7.56 -11.91
C GLU A 70 9.30 6.43 -12.73
N ALA A 71 9.14 5.24 -12.12
CA ALA A 71 8.47 4.11 -12.76
C ALA A 71 6.98 4.37 -13.03
N LEU A 72 6.30 5.14 -12.17
CA LEU A 72 4.90 5.52 -12.37
C LEU A 72 4.76 6.53 -13.52
N ASP A 73 5.60 7.57 -13.53
CA ASP A 73 5.60 8.61 -14.58
C ASP A 73 5.94 8.07 -15.97
N SER A 74 6.82 7.06 -16.04
CA SER A 74 7.19 6.39 -17.28
C SER A 74 6.14 5.37 -17.75
N GLY A 75 5.38 4.79 -16.83
CA GLY A 75 4.25 3.91 -17.12
C GLY A 75 3.07 4.64 -17.76
N GLU A 76 2.73 5.84 -17.27
CA GLU A 76 1.65 6.66 -17.85
C GLU A 76 1.92 7.06 -19.30
N LYS A 77 3.18 7.30 -19.68
CA LYS A 77 3.57 7.69 -21.06
C LYS A 77 3.47 6.55 -22.09
N ARG A 78 3.21 5.32 -21.65
CA ARG A 78 3.09 4.13 -22.52
C ARG A 78 1.63 3.73 -22.79
N ASN A 79 0.66 4.44 -22.21
CA ASN A 79 -0.78 4.33 -22.49
C ASN A 79 -1.26 5.57 -23.26
#